data_AF-A0A7X7E275-F1
#
_entry.id   AF-A0A7X7E275-F1
#
_cell.length_a   1.000
_cell.length_b   1.000
_cell.length_c   1.000
_cell.angle_alpha   90.00
_cell.angle_beta   90.00
_cell.angle_gamma   90.00
#
_symmetry.space_group_name_H-M   'P 1'
#
loop_
_entity.id
_entity.type
_entity.pdbx_description
1 polymer ?
#
loop_
_entity_poly.entity_id
_entity_poly.type
_entity_poly.pdbx_seq_one_letter_code
_entity_poly.pdbx_strand_id
1 'polypeptide(L)'
;MMDSNDTILIQDLTEMFNSQLFRYRELRDLVRKALGRLVLSRGDMAAVMAGLEKKKKILELIEQERIQYAGLISRYQERKAFFKDEPLVDTLNTVLDNTGTAIREFLDEEEQLKKYIEGILKMEDCKTRV
;
A
#
# COMPACT_ATOMS: atom_id res chain seq x y z
N MET A 1 10.69 -26.35 18.71
CA MET A 1 9.76 -27.10 17.84
C MET A 1 8.52 -26.23 17.73
N MET A 2 8.04 -25.99 16.51
CA MET A 2 6.91 -25.09 16.25
C MET A 2 5.63 -25.68 16.87
N ASP A 3 4.91 -24.90 17.65
CA ASP A 3 3.67 -25.34 18.30
C ASP A 3 2.43 -24.95 17.46
N SER A 4 1.25 -25.42 17.88
CA SER A 4 -0.01 -25.09 17.19
C SER A 4 -0.29 -23.59 17.17
N ASN A 5 0.15 -22.84 18.19
CA ASN A 5 -0.07 -21.40 18.27
C ASN A 5 0.86 -20.65 17.31
N ASP A 6 2.08 -21.15 17.08
CA ASP A 6 2.99 -20.61 16.07
C ASP A 6 2.47 -20.77 14.66
N THR A 7 1.85 -21.91 14.39
CA THR A 7 1.24 -22.20 13.09
C THR A 7 0.11 -21.20 12.80
N ILE A 8 -0.79 -21.01 13.77
CA ILE A 8 -1.88 -20.03 13.67
C ILE A 8 -1.32 -18.61 13.52
N LEU A 9 -0.32 -18.24 14.31
CA LEU A 9 0.33 -16.93 14.22
C LEU A 9 0.85 -16.63 12.82
N ILE A 10 1.57 -17.57 12.21
CA ILE A 10 2.14 -17.39 10.87
C ILE A 10 1.05 -17.33 9.81
N GLN A 11 -0.01 -18.14 9.94
CA GLN A 11 -1.16 -18.12 9.03
C GLN A 11 -1.91 -16.78 9.10
N ASP A 12 -2.26 -16.31 10.30
CA ASP A 12 -2.95 -15.03 10.50
C ASP A 12 -2.16 -13.85 9.92
N LEU A 13 -0.84 -13.84 10.13
CA LEU A 13 0.04 -12.82 9.55
C LEU A 13 0.10 -12.93 8.03
N THR A 14 0.14 -14.14 7.48
CA THR A 14 0.16 -14.37 6.03
C THR A 14 -1.12 -13.86 5.39
N GLU A 15 -2.28 -14.13 5.97
CA GLU A 15 -3.57 -13.64 5.49
C GLU A 15 -3.65 -12.11 5.54
N MET A 16 -3.22 -11.52 6.65
CA MET A 16 -3.20 -10.07 6.82
C MET A 16 -2.28 -9.38 5.79
N PHE A 17 -1.05 -9.87 5.59
CA PHE A 17 -0.16 -9.27 4.60
C PHE A 17 -0.65 -9.48 3.17
N ASN A 18 -1.36 -10.57 2.86
CA ASN A 18 -2.03 -10.72 1.56
C ASN A 18 -3.15 -9.69 1.36
N SER A 19 -3.95 -9.41 2.40
CA SER A 19 -4.94 -8.31 2.37
C SER A 19 -4.26 -6.97 2.07
N GLN A 20 -3.17 -6.66 2.78
CA GLN A 20 -2.41 -5.43 2.54
C GLN A 20 -1.81 -5.37 1.13
N LEU A 21 -1.24 -6.46 0.63
CA LEU A 21 -0.72 -6.55 -0.73
C LEU A 21 -1.78 -6.17 -1.77
N PHE A 22 -2.99 -6.72 -1.64
CA PHE A 22 -4.09 -6.38 -2.55
C PHE A 22 -4.45 -4.90 -2.47
N ARG A 23 -4.52 -4.34 -1.26
CA ARG A 23 -4.84 -2.92 -1.03
C ARG A 23 -3.78 -1.98 -1.59
N TYR A 24 -2.49 -2.29 -1.44
CA TYR A 24 -1.42 -1.48 -2.03
C TYR A 24 -1.42 -1.52 -3.56
N ARG A 25 -1.76 -2.67 -4.16
CA ARG A 25 -1.97 -2.76 -5.62
C ARG A 25 -3.17 -1.92 -6.06
N GLU A 26 -4.27 -1.95 -5.30
CA GLU A 26 -5.43 -1.12 -5.59
C GLU A 26 -5.11 0.39 -5.45
N LEU A 27 -4.36 0.77 -4.42
CA LEU A 27 -3.86 2.14 -4.25
C LEU A 27 -3.04 2.60 -5.46
N ARG A 28 -2.05 1.80 -5.87
CA ARG A 28 -1.24 2.07 -7.06
C ARG A 28 -2.12 2.30 -8.30
N ASP A 29 -3.11 1.44 -8.52
CA ASP A 29 -4.01 1.55 -9.67
C ASP A 29 -4.92 2.79 -9.61
N LEU A 30 -5.35 3.20 -8.41
CA LEU A 30 -6.11 4.46 -8.23
C LEU A 30 -5.27 5.68 -8.58
N VAL A 31 -4.00 5.69 -8.17
CA VAL A 31 -3.06 6.79 -8.46
C VAL A 31 -2.77 6.89 -9.95
N ARG A 32 -2.49 5.76 -10.62
CA ARG A 32 -2.34 5.69 -12.07
C ARG A 32 -3.56 6.23 -12.81
N LYS A 33 -4.76 5.85 -12.38
CA LYS A 33 -6.02 6.33 -12.96
C LYS A 33 -6.20 7.83 -12.73
N ALA A 34 -5.84 8.35 -11.55
CA ALA A 34 -5.89 9.77 -11.27
C ALA A 34 -4.92 10.55 -12.17
N LEU A 35 -3.67 10.10 -12.30
CA LEU A 35 -2.69 10.69 -13.21
C LEU A 35 -3.18 10.66 -14.66
N GLY A 36 -3.63 9.49 -15.15
CA GLY A 36 -4.16 9.35 -16.50
C GLY A 36 -5.35 10.28 -16.77
N ARG A 37 -6.23 10.47 -15.79
CA ARG A 37 -7.33 11.45 -15.89
C ARG A 37 -6.83 12.89 -15.92
N LEU A 38 -5.85 13.25 -15.10
CA LEU A 38 -5.29 14.61 -15.10
C LEU A 38 -4.49 14.93 -16.38
N VAL A 39 -3.93 13.90 -17.03
CA VAL A 39 -3.24 14.03 -18.32
C VAL A 39 -4.22 14.12 -19.49
N LEU A 40 -5.23 13.23 -19.53
CA LEU A 40 -6.11 13.05 -20.68
C LEU A 40 -7.38 13.89 -20.62
N SER A 41 -7.91 14.14 -19.43
CA SER A 41 -9.11 14.95 -19.26
C SER A 41 -8.72 16.41 -19.04
N ARG A 42 -9.43 17.31 -19.70
CA ARG A 42 -9.39 18.77 -19.45
C ARG A 42 -10.01 19.11 -18.07
N GLY A 43 -9.64 18.39 -17.01
CA GLY A 43 -10.15 18.62 -15.65
C GLY A 43 -11.47 17.91 -15.32
N ASP A 44 -11.60 16.59 -15.58
CA ASP A 44 -12.61 15.78 -14.86
C ASP A 44 -12.15 15.57 -13.41
N MET A 45 -12.19 16.68 -12.68
CA MET A 45 -11.77 16.77 -11.28
C MET A 45 -12.72 15.96 -10.39
N ALA A 46 -13.98 15.79 -10.76
CA ALA A 46 -14.93 14.98 -10.01
C ALA A 46 -14.49 13.51 -9.95
N ALA A 47 -14.11 12.92 -11.09
CA ALA A 47 -13.61 11.56 -11.12
C ALA A 47 -12.26 11.40 -10.40
N VAL A 48 -11.38 12.41 -10.48
CA VAL A 48 -10.11 12.42 -9.73
C VAL A 48 -10.37 12.45 -8.22
N MET A 49 -11.24 13.36 -7.75
CA MET A 49 -11.63 13.49 -6.35
C MET A 49 -12.27 12.21 -5.80
N ALA A 50 -13.15 11.56 -6.56
CA ALA A 50 -13.73 10.27 -6.18
C ALA A 50 -12.65 9.17 -6.03
N GLY A 51 -11.63 9.17 -6.89
CA GLY A 51 -10.48 8.27 -6.78
C GLY A 51 -9.65 8.52 -5.52
N LEU A 52 -9.38 9.79 -5.20
CA LEU A 52 -8.64 10.19 -4.00
C LEU A 52 -9.39 9.85 -2.71
N GLU A 53 -10.71 10.02 -2.69
CA GLU A 53 -11.53 9.64 -1.53
C GLU A 53 -11.51 8.11 -1.31
N LYS A 54 -11.55 7.33 -2.39
CA LYS A 54 -11.39 5.88 -2.29
C LYS A 54 -9.99 5.50 -1.77
N LYS A 55 -8.94 6.16 -2.26
CA LYS A 55 -7.57 5.99 -1.76
C LYS A 55 -7.49 6.27 -0.25
N LYS A 56 -8.11 7.36 0.22
CA LYS A 56 -8.15 7.71 1.66
C LYS A 56 -8.75 6.58 2.49
N LYS A 57 -9.91 6.04 2.08
CA LYS A 57 -10.54 4.90 2.77
C LYS A 57 -9.66 3.66 2.83
N ILE A 58 -8.96 3.34 1.74
CA ILE A 58 -8.05 2.19 1.74
C ILE A 58 -6.88 2.40 2.72
N LEU A 59 -6.30 3.61 2.76
CA LEU A 59 -5.24 3.95 3.72
C LEU A 59 -5.73 3.83 5.17
N GLU A 60 -6.94 4.29 5.46
CA GLU A 60 -7.55 4.13 6.79
C GLU A 60 -7.72 2.65 7.17
N LEU A 61 -8.15 1.81 6.23
CA LEU A 61 -8.30 0.37 6.47
C LEU A 61 -6.94 -0.33 6.66
N ILE A 62 -5.90 0.08 5.94
CA ILE A 62 -4.52 -0.43 6.15
C ILE A 62 -4.04 -0.04 7.55
N GLU A 63 -4.26 1.20 7.98
CA GLU A 63 -3.82 1.66 9.29
C GLU A 63 -4.57 0.93 10.43
N GLN A 64 -5.88 0.72 10.27
CA GLN A 64 -6.67 -0.09 11.21
C GLN A 64 -6.15 -1.53 11.31
N GLU A 65 -5.83 -2.17 10.19
CA GLU A 65 -5.21 -3.50 10.18
C GLU A 65 -3.84 -3.48 10.88
N ARG A 66 -2.99 -2.48 10.61
CA ARG A 66 -1.68 -2.38 11.28
C ARG A 66 -1.83 -2.27 12.80
N ILE A 67 -2.79 -1.49 13.28
CA ILE A 67 -3.09 -1.36 14.71
C ILE A 67 -3.60 -2.69 15.28
N GLN A 68 -4.55 -3.33 14.62
CA GLN A 68 -5.16 -4.60 15.06
C GLN A 68 -4.11 -5.72 15.16
N TYR A 69 -3.19 -5.80 14.21
CA TYR A 69 -2.22 -6.89 14.12
C TYR A 69 -0.85 -6.56 14.76
N ALA A 70 -0.68 -5.36 15.33
CA ALA A 70 0.58 -4.94 15.96
C ALA A 70 1.08 -5.95 17.01
N GLY A 71 0.18 -6.50 17.83
CA GLY A 71 0.52 -7.51 18.83
C GLY A 71 1.00 -8.84 18.23
N LEU A 72 0.40 -9.28 17.11
CA LEU A 72 0.81 -10.49 16.41
C LEU A 72 2.17 -10.30 15.74
N ILE A 73 2.42 -9.14 15.14
CA ILE A 73 3.71 -8.78 14.56
C ILE A 73 4.81 -8.83 15.64
N SER A 74 4.59 -8.21 16.80
CA SER A 74 5.56 -8.25 17.91
C SER A 74 5.87 -9.67 18.35
N ARG A 75 4.84 -10.50 18.55
CA ARG A 75 5.01 -11.93 18.90
C ARG A 75 5.81 -12.70 17.85
N TYR A 76 5.54 -12.45 16.57
CA TYR A 76 6.30 -13.07 15.50
C TYR A 76 7.77 -12.63 15.51
N GLN A 77 8.07 -11.35 15.74
CA GLN A 77 9.45 -10.86 15.81
C GLN A 77 10.25 -11.49 16.96
N GLU A 78 9.60 -11.74 18.10
CA GLU A 78 10.21 -12.43 19.25
C GLU A 78 10.51 -13.90 18.95
N ARG A 79 9.64 -14.55 18.16
CA ARG A 79 9.69 -16.01 17.94
C ARG A 79 10.35 -16.43 16.63
N LYS A 80 10.51 -15.53 15.65
CA LYS A 80 10.97 -15.86 14.29
C LYS A 80 12.32 -16.58 14.21
N ALA A 81 13.20 -16.38 15.22
CA ALA A 81 14.50 -17.06 15.28
C ALA A 81 14.37 -18.59 15.49
N PHE A 82 13.23 -19.05 16.00
CA PHE A 82 12.97 -20.46 16.32
C PHE A 82 12.29 -21.24 15.17
N PHE A 83 11.93 -20.57 14.07
CA PHE A 83 11.16 -21.15 12.97
C PHE A 83 12.03 -21.47 11.73
N LYS A 84 13.29 -21.85 11.93
CA LYS A 84 14.20 -22.15 10.81
C LYS A 84 13.67 -23.31 9.97
N ASP A 85 13.74 -23.15 8.65
CA ASP A 85 13.44 -24.17 7.63
C ASP A 85 11.96 -24.64 7.59
N GLU A 86 11.03 -23.78 8.00
CA GLU A 86 9.59 -24.07 7.97
C GLU A 86 8.91 -23.48 6.72
N PRO A 87 8.21 -24.29 5.88
CA PRO A 87 7.58 -23.81 4.62
C PRO A 87 6.57 -22.68 4.80
N LEU A 88 5.90 -22.62 5.96
CA LEU A 88 4.96 -21.55 6.29
C LEU A 88 5.68 -20.20 6.49
N VAL A 89 6.90 -20.23 7.02
CA VAL A 89 7.72 -19.03 7.18
C VAL A 89 8.17 -18.51 5.83
N ASP A 90 8.55 -19.40 4.90
CA ASP A 90 8.91 -19.03 3.52
C ASP A 90 7.73 -18.40 2.78
N THR A 91 6.53 -18.94 3.00
CA THR A 91 5.29 -18.36 2.45
C THR A 91 5.05 -16.95 2.99
N LEU A 92 5.15 -16.76 4.31
CA LEU A 92 5.01 -15.45 4.94
C LEU A 92 6.07 -14.46 4.43
N ASN A 93 7.34 -14.87 4.33
CA ASN A 93 8.43 -14.05 3.81
C ASN A 93 8.17 -13.61 2.37
N THR A 94 7.69 -14.52 1.53
CA THR A 94 7.32 -14.20 0.14
C THR A 94 6.20 -13.15 0.09
N VAL A 95 5.20 -13.26 0.95
CA VAL A 95 4.10 -12.28 1.01
C VAL A 95 4.60 -10.93 1.54
N LEU A 96 5.51 -10.92 2.53
CA LEU A 96 6.15 -9.71 3.03
C LEU A 96 6.95 -8.98 1.93
N ASP A 97 7.76 -9.70 1.17
CA ASP A 97 8.56 -9.14 0.07
C ASP A 97 7.67 -8.57 -1.04
N ASN A 98 6.62 -9.30 -1.40
CA ASN A 98 5.63 -8.85 -2.37
C ASN A 98 4.90 -7.60 -1.88
N THR A 99 4.55 -7.54 -0.59
CA THR A 99 3.91 -6.37 0.02
C THR A 99 4.85 -5.17 0.02
N GLY A 100 6.12 -5.36 0.41
CA GLY A 100 7.14 -4.32 0.35
C GLY A 100 7.40 -3.80 -1.06
N THR A 101 7.29 -4.66 -2.07
CA THR A 101 7.36 -4.26 -3.48
C THR A 101 6.14 -3.44 -3.89
N ALA A 102 4.93 -3.88 -3.56
CA ALA A 102 3.70 -3.14 -3.87
C ALA A 102 3.65 -1.76 -3.17
N ILE A 103 4.18 -1.65 -1.95
CA ILE A 103 4.32 -0.35 -1.25
C ILE A 103 5.22 0.58 -2.06
N ARG A 104 6.41 0.11 -2.47
CA ARG A 104 7.36 0.93 -3.25
C ARG A 104 6.75 1.40 -4.56
N GLU A 105 6.13 0.49 -5.30
CA GLU A 105 5.45 0.83 -6.55
C GLU A 105 4.33 1.85 -6.35
N PHE A 106 3.54 1.74 -5.28
CA PHE A 106 2.52 2.73 -4.95
C PHE A 106 3.14 4.11 -4.66
N LEU A 107 4.22 4.16 -3.88
CA LEU A 107 4.91 5.41 -3.54
C LEU A 107 5.54 6.08 -4.77
N ASP A 108 6.07 5.28 -5.70
CA ASP A 108 6.62 5.79 -6.96
C ASP A 108 5.55 6.44 -7.84
N GLU A 109 4.37 5.82 -7.94
CA GLU A 109 3.22 6.39 -8.67
C GLU A 109 2.69 7.65 -7.97
N GLU A 110 2.66 7.67 -6.64
CA GLU A 110 2.28 8.86 -5.86
C GLU A 110 3.20 10.04 -6.12
N GLU A 111 4.51 9.79 -6.15
CA GLU A 111 5.50 10.82 -6.44
C GLU A 111 5.36 11.34 -7.87
N GLN A 112 5.02 10.48 -8.83
CA GLN A 112 4.72 10.91 -10.21
C GLN A 112 3.47 11.79 -10.27
N LEU A 113 2.39 11.39 -9.60
CA LEU A 113 1.16 12.18 -9.52
C LEU A 113 1.41 13.56 -8.89
N LYS A 114 2.16 13.59 -7.79
CA LYS A 114 2.55 14.82 -7.10
C LYS A 114 3.35 15.75 -8.01
N LYS A 115 4.41 15.25 -8.66
CA LYS A 115 5.23 16.03 -9.60
C LYS A 115 4.41 16.61 -10.75
N TYR A 116 3.45 15.85 -11.27
CA TYR A 116 2.57 16.32 -12.34
C TYR A 116 1.70 17.49 -11.87
N ILE A 117 1.05 17.36 -10.71
CA ILE A 117 0.22 18.42 -10.12
C ILE A 117 1.05 19.68 -9.83
N GLU A 118 2.22 19.53 -9.21
CA GLU A 118 3.14 20.65 -8.96
C GLU A 118 3.60 21.34 -10.24
N GLY A 119 3.80 20.58 -11.32
CA GLY A 119 4.12 21.11 -12.65
C GLY A 119 3.00 21.98 -13.23
N ILE A 120 1.74 21.55 -13.09
CA ILE A 120 0.57 22.34 -13.52
C ILE A 120 0.51 23.67 -12.75
N LEU A 121 0.60 23.62 -11.42
CA LEU A 121 0.48 24.81 -10.58
C LEU A 121 1.55 25.87 -10.92
N LYS A 122 2.80 25.43 -11.12
CA LYS A 122 3.90 26.34 -11.51
C LYS A 122 3.67 27.00 -12.88
N MET A 123 3.03 26.30 -13.82
CA MET A 123 2.70 26.86 -15.13
C MET A 123 1.56 27.88 -15.05
N GLU A 124 0.57 27.67 -14.17
CA GLU A 124 -0.53 28.61 -13.95
C GLU A 124 -0.05 29.91 -13.30
N ASP A 125 0.83 29.83 -12.28
CA ASP A 125 1.45 31.00 -11.63
C ASP A 125 2.29 31.87 -12.58
N CYS A 126 2.82 31.28 -13.65
CA CYS A 126 3.60 32.00 -14.65
C CYS A 126 2.71 32.72 -15.67
N LYS A 127 1.50 32.22 -15.93
CA LYS A 127 0.53 32.82 -16.86
C LYS A 127 -0.23 34.01 -16.27
N THR A 128 -0.43 34.05 -14.95
CA THR A 128 -1.11 35.17 -14.25
C THR A 128 -0.21 36.38 -13.99
N ARG A 129 1.08 36.29 -14.30
CA ARG A 129 2.06 37.39 -14.15
C ARG A 129 2.36 38.15 -15.45
N VAL A 130 1.66 37.86 -16.54
CA VAL A 130 1.79 38.52 -17.85
C VAL A 130 0.61 39.43 -18.11
#